data_AF-A0A7Y5BP47-F1
#
_entry.id   AF-A0A7Y5BP47-F1
#
_cell.length_a   1.000
_cell.length_b   1.000
_cell.length_c   1.000
_cell.angle_alpha   90.00
_cell.angle_beta   90.00
_cell.angle_gamma   90.00
#
_symmetry.space_group_name_H-M   'P 1'
#
loop_
_entity.id
_entity.type
_entity.pdbx_description
1 polymer ?
#
loop_
_entity_poly.entity_id
_entity_poly.type
_entity_poly.pdbx_seq_one_letter_code
_entity_poly.pdbx_strand_id
1 'polypeptide(L)'
;MADAYEKFILSISADEYWKRIVESGWLECLPLDKYLELEENVRQAFLRNPLYAHSSLAVTIVDSEFCSEHPYKDLLEELESNSFGQFQPRDIREVWKDDHFEVAFTLDNQLCKFTANNYADYYDDQIIHLINTKITEQGITSQFLTLPASDQCFFFVFVNPDVYRKAQKLKVIPPQKFFLIRDGMISQNLDQYLRTFYEALEK
;
A
#
# COMPACT_ATOMS: atom_id res chain seq x y z
N MET A 1 13.48 10.36 -14.54
CA MET A 1 13.45 10.10 -13.08
C MET A 1 13.75 8.64 -12.76
N ALA A 2 13.22 7.67 -13.50
CA ALA A 2 13.52 6.25 -13.30
C ALA A 2 15.03 5.95 -13.30
N ASP A 3 15.76 6.40 -14.33
CA ASP A 3 17.21 6.19 -14.44
C ASP A 3 18.02 6.70 -13.25
N ALA A 4 17.57 7.77 -12.60
CA ALA A 4 18.28 8.37 -11.46
C ALA A 4 18.04 7.60 -10.15
N TYR A 5 16.87 6.98 -10.00
CA TYR A 5 16.59 6.06 -8.89
C TYR A 5 17.35 4.74 -9.09
N GLU A 6 17.26 4.16 -10.28
CA GLU A 6 17.92 2.89 -10.60
C GLU A 6 19.44 2.95 -10.43
N LYS A 7 20.11 3.97 -10.99
CA LYS A 7 21.55 4.16 -10.79
C LYS A 7 21.92 4.33 -9.32
N PHE A 8 21.07 5.01 -8.55
CA PHE A 8 21.31 5.21 -7.13
C PHE A 8 21.18 3.89 -6.36
N ILE A 9 20.07 3.17 -6.51
CA ILE A 9 19.79 1.97 -5.70
C ILE A 9 20.78 0.84 -6.00
N LEU A 10 21.25 0.74 -7.24
CA LEU A 10 22.30 -0.21 -7.64
C LEU A 10 23.71 0.18 -7.16
N SER A 11 23.91 1.41 -6.68
CA SER A 11 25.21 1.90 -6.21
C SER A 11 25.42 1.77 -4.70
N ILE A 12 24.37 1.44 -3.94
CA ILE A 12 24.44 1.34 -2.47
C ILE A 12 24.46 -0.12 -2.01
N SER A 13 24.96 -0.37 -0.80
CA SER A 13 24.92 -1.69 -0.17
C SER A 13 23.59 -1.95 0.54
N ALA A 14 23.32 -3.20 0.91
CA ALA A 14 22.19 -3.57 1.74
C ALA A 14 22.23 -2.86 3.12
N ASP A 15 23.41 -2.65 3.70
CA ASP A 15 23.58 -1.91 4.96
C ASP A 15 23.17 -0.44 4.84
N GLU A 16 23.58 0.22 3.74
CA GLU A 16 23.20 1.61 3.47
C GLU A 16 21.69 1.73 3.18
N TYR A 17 21.10 0.74 2.49
CA TYR A 17 19.66 0.68 2.30
C TYR A 17 18.90 0.51 3.63
N TRP A 18 19.34 -0.42 4.47
CA TRP A 18 18.76 -0.64 5.81
C TRP A 18 18.86 0.59 6.69
N LYS A 19 20.03 1.26 6.70
CA LYS A 19 20.22 2.52 7.42
C LYS A 19 19.20 3.58 7.02
N ARG A 20 18.87 3.68 5.73
CA ARG A 20 17.86 4.61 5.22
C ARG A 20 16.44 4.24 5.66
N ILE A 21 16.12 2.95 5.77
CA ILE A 21 14.84 2.48 6.33
C ILE A 21 14.73 2.96 7.79
N VAL A 22 15.76 2.73 8.60
CA VAL A 22 15.85 3.21 9.99
C VAL A 22 15.70 4.74 10.03
N GLU A 23 16.49 5.47 9.25
CA GLU A 23 16.45 6.94 9.19
C GLU A 23 15.07 7.48 8.76
N SER A 24 14.28 6.71 8.02
CA SER A 24 12.95 7.12 7.55
C SER A 24 11.89 7.13 8.65
N GLY A 25 12.15 6.48 9.79
CA GLY A 25 11.15 6.32 10.85
C GLY A 25 10.22 5.11 10.62
N TRP A 26 10.60 4.18 9.72
CA TRP A 26 9.74 3.06 9.33
C TRP A 26 9.49 2.09 10.48
N LEU A 27 10.50 1.89 11.31
CA LEU A 27 10.51 0.84 12.33
C LEU A 27 9.62 1.20 13.50
N GLU A 28 9.47 2.49 13.77
CA GLU A 28 8.57 3.06 14.77
C GLU A 28 7.09 2.83 14.43
N CYS A 29 6.78 2.45 13.19
CA CYS A 29 5.42 2.10 12.76
C CYS A 29 5.09 0.60 12.98
N LEU A 30 6.07 -0.22 13.38
CA LEU A 30 5.92 -1.68 13.45
C LEU A 30 5.95 -2.19 14.89
N PRO A 31 5.22 -3.28 15.19
CA PRO A 31 5.44 -4.06 16.41
C PRO A 31 6.88 -4.56 16.52
N LEU A 32 7.40 -4.68 17.75
CA LEU A 32 8.80 -5.04 17.99
C LEU A 32 9.16 -6.43 17.44
N ASP A 33 8.23 -7.39 17.48
CA ASP A 33 8.42 -8.73 16.93
C ASP A 33 8.59 -8.72 15.40
N LYS A 34 8.00 -7.74 14.72
CA LYS A 34 8.15 -7.55 13.27
C LYS A 34 9.46 -6.90 12.86
N TYR A 35 10.19 -6.31 13.80
CA TYR A 35 11.45 -5.63 13.51
C TYR A 35 12.53 -6.57 12.96
N LEU A 36 12.77 -7.69 13.65
CA LEU A 36 13.83 -8.64 13.29
C LEU A 36 13.51 -9.39 12.00
N GLU A 37 12.24 -9.73 11.81
CA GLU A 37 11.75 -10.35 10.57
C GLU A 37 11.97 -9.41 9.38
N LEU A 38 11.69 -8.11 9.56
CA LEU A 38 11.85 -7.13 8.49
C LEU A 38 13.31 -6.93 8.08
N GLU A 39 14.25 -6.84 9.03
CA GLU A 39 15.66 -6.63 8.69
C GLU A 39 16.20 -7.73 7.78
N GLU A 40 15.97 -8.99 8.15
CA GLU A 40 16.45 -10.12 7.36
C GLU A 40 15.76 -10.16 5.99
N ASN A 41 14.43 -9.98 5.94
CA ASN A 41 13.67 -9.98 4.69
C ASN A 41 14.15 -8.89 3.73
N VAL A 42 14.37 -7.67 4.24
CA VAL A 42 14.89 -6.54 3.45
C VAL A 42 16.29 -6.85 2.92
N ARG A 43 17.18 -7.38 3.75
CA ARG A 43 18.56 -7.70 3.35
C ARG A 43 18.59 -8.77 2.26
N GLN A 44 17.83 -9.85 2.43
CA GLN A 44 17.73 -10.91 1.42
C GLN A 44 17.10 -10.42 0.12
N ALA A 45 16.04 -9.60 0.21
CA ALA A 45 15.40 -9.00 -0.96
C ALA A 45 16.37 -8.08 -1.70
N PHE A 46 17.14 -7.25 -0.98
CA PHE A 46 18.13 -6.35 -1.58
C PHE A 46 19.27 -7.11 -2.25
N LEU A 47 19.81 -8.16 -1.62
CA LEU A 47 20.85 -8.99 -2.21
C LEU A 47 20.38 -9.72 -3.47
N ARG A 48 19.10 -10.12 -3.52
CA ARG A 48 18.50 -10.74 -4.69
C ARG A 48 18.26 -9.73 -5.82
N ASN A 49 17.62 -8.61 -5.51
CA ASN A 49 17.34 -7.56 -6.47
C ASN A 49 17.07 -6.21 -5.78
N PRO A 50 18.05 -5.27 -5.78
CA PRO A 50 17.90 -3.97 -5.15
C PRO A 50 16.70 -3.16 -5.64
N LEU A 51 16.28 -3.34 -6.90
CA LEU A 51 15.17 -2.58 -7.49
C LEU A 51 13.81 -2.94 -6.90
N TYR A 52 13.68 -4.13 -6.31
CA TYR A 52 12.42 -4.64 -5.76
C TYR A 52 12.46 -4.82 -4.25
N ALA A 53 13.58 -4.46 -3.60
CA ALA A 53 13.76 -4.61 -2.17
C ALA A 53 12.69 -3.88 -1.35
N HIS A 54 12.18 -2.75 -1.85
CA HIS A 54 11.13 -1.98 -1.18
C HIS A 54 9.83 -2.79 -1.00
N SER A 55 9.57 -3.78 -1.86
CA SER A 55 8.37 -4.63 -1.76
C SER A 55 8.35 -5.46 -0.48
N SER A 56 9.52 -5.75 0.11
CA SER A 56 9.63 -6.43 1.40
C SER A 56 9.16 -5.59 2.60
N LEU A 57 8.90 -4.30 2.38
CA LEU A 57 8.31 -3.42 3.39
C LEU A 57 6.78 -3.58 3.48
N ALA A 58 6.16 -4.25 2.50
CA ALA A 58 4.72 -4.49 2.47
C ALA A 58 4.29 -5.30 3.71
N VAL A 59 3.18 -4.89 4.32
CA VAL A 59 2.53 -5.67 5.38
C VAL A 59 1.59 -6.72 4.79
N THR A 60 1.03 -6.46 3.60
CA THR A 60 0.27 -7.45 2.84
C THR A 60 0.41 -7.21 1.34
N ILE A 61 0.19 -8.28 0.56
CA ILE A 61 0.21 -8.28 -0.90
C ILE A 61 -1.12 -8.88 -1.34
N VAL A 62 -1.88 -8.08 -2.08
CA VAL A 62 -3.19 -8.48 -2.60
C VAL A 62 -3.10 -8.50 -4.12
N ASP A 63 -3.47 -9.62 -4.73
CA ASP A 63 -3.64 -9.67 -6.18
C ASP A 63 -4.76 -8.69 -6.56
N SER A 64 -4.52 -7.78 -7.51
CA SER A 64 -5.56 -6.85 -7.93
C SER A 64 -6.71 -7.56 -8.63
N GLU A 65 -6.44 -8.74 -9.20
CA GLU A 65 -7.45 -9.65 -9.74
C GLU A 65 -8.01 -10.52 -8.60
N PHE A 66 -9.29 -10.34 -8.27
CA PHE A 66 -9.95 -11.16 -7.26
C PHE A 66 -10.70 -12.35 -7.88
N CYS A 67 -10.60 -13.50 -7.22
CA CYS A 67 -11.33 -14.72 -7.57
C CYS A 67 -12.36 -15.14 -6.51
N SER A 68 -12.65 -14.26 -5.54
CA SER A 68 -13.52 -14.55 -4.41
C SER A 68 -14.99 -14.21 -4.70
N GLU A 69 -15.91 -14.87 -3.99
CA GLU A 69 -17.33 -14.49 -3.94
C GLU A 69 -17.56 -13.23 -3.09
N HIS A 70 -16.61 -12.87 -2.23
CA HIS A 70 -16.66 -11.72 -1.32
C HIS A 70 -15.34 -10.93 -1.30
N PRO A 71 -14.87 -10.41 -2.45
CA PRO A 71 -13.56 -9.76 -2.57
C PRO A 71 -13.30 -8.66 -1.55
N TYR A 72 -14.27 -7.78 -1.28
CA TYR A 72 -14.04 -6.64 -0.39
C TYR A 72 -14.07 -7.05 1.07
N LYS A 73 -14.86 -8.06 1.43
CA LYS A 73 -14.79 -8.66 2.76
C LYS A 73 -13.41 -9.27 3.01
N ASP A 74 -12.91 -10.08 2.07
CA ASP A 74 -11.61 -10.72 2.20
C ASP A 74 -10.49 -9.68 2.27
N LEU A 75 -10.56 -8.62 1.45
CA LEU A 75 -9.64 -7.48 1.54
C LEU A 75 -9.70 -6.80 2.92
N LEU A 76 -10.89 -6.55 3.47
CA LEU A 76 -11.03 -5.92 4.79
C LEU A 76 -10.44 -6.78 5.91
N GLU A 77 -10.64 -8.10 5.85
CA GLU A 77 -10.09 -9.05 6.82
C GLU A 77 -8.55 -9.12 6.72
N GLU A 78 -8.01 -9.12 5.50
CA GLU A 78 -6.56 -9.08 5.26
C GLU A 78 -5.93 -7.76 5.74
N LEU A 79 -6.60 -6.62 5.53
CA LEU A 79 -6.14 -5.33 6.04
C LEU A 79 -6.22 -5.27 7.56
N GLU A 80 -7.27 -5.84 8.17
CA GLU A 80 -7.40 -5.95 9.63
C GLU A 80 -6.20 -6.69 10.24
N SER A 81 -5.87 -7.88 9.73
CA SER A 81 -4.77 -8.70 10.26
C SER A 81 -3.41 -8.02 10.16
N ASN A 82 -3.24 -7.12 9.19
CA ASN A 82 -1.98 -6.44 8.89
C ASN A 82 -1.93 -4.98 9.39
N SER A 83 -2.95 -4.54 10.13
CA SER A 83 -3.02 -3.21 10.76
C SER A 83 -2.44 -3.16 12.17
N PHE A 84 -2.00 -4.30 12.70
CA PHE A 84 -1.53 -4.45 14.08
C PHE A 84 -2.59 -4.04 15.12
N GLY A 85 -3.87 -4.29 14.80
CA GLY A 85 -5.01 -3.99 15.67
C GLY A 85 -5.48 -2.54 15.65
N GLN A 86 -4.91 -1.68 14.79
CA GLN A 86 -5.38 -0.30 14.65
C GLN A 86 -6.62 -0.20 13.77
N PHE A 87 -6.80 -1.11 12.81
CA PHE A 87 -8.01 -1.21 12.00
C PHE A 87 -8.74 -2.51 12.37
N GLN A 88 -9.93 -2.38 12.97
CA GLN A 88 -10.74 -3.51 13.46
C GLN A 88 -12.18 -3.39 12.95
N PRO A 89 -12.42 -3.62 11.65
CA PRO A 89 -13.76 -3.64 11.08
C PRO A 89 -14.58 -4.76 11.72
N ARG A 90 -15.85 -4.48 12.01
CA ARG A 90 -16.83 -5.45 12.54
C ARG A 90 -18.04 -5.51 11.64
N ASP A 91 -18.84 -6.57 11.77
CA ASP A 91 -20.11 -6.73 11.05
C ASP A 91 -19.97 -6.51 9.54
N ILE A 92 -18.87 -6.98 8.94
CA ILE A 92 -18.59 -6.80 7.51
C ILE A 92 -19.67 -7.52 6.70
N ARG A 93 -20.30 -6.78 5.80
CA ARG A 93 -21.33 -7.26 4.88
C ARG A 93 -20.98 -6.82 3.48
N GLU A 94 -21.07 -7.76 2.57
CA GLU A 94 -20.89 -7.52 1.15
C GLU A 94 -22.07 -8.14 0.41
N VAL A 95 -22.68 -7.37 -0.49
CA VAL A 95 -23.80 -7.81 -1.31
C VAL A 95 -23.50 -7.44 -2.74
N TRP A 96 -23.39 -8.45 -3.60
CA TRP A 96 -23.33 -8.24 -5.04
C TRP A 96 -24.71 -7.83 -5.57
N LYS A 97 -24.76 -6.69 -6.26
CA LYS A 97 -25.88 -6.19 -7.08
C LYS A 97 -25.46 -6.22 -8.55
N ASP A 98 -26.41 -6.40 -9.47
CA ASP A 98 -26.22 -6.54 -10.92
C ASP A 98 -24.85 -6.06 -11.49
N ASP A 99 -24.45 -4.81 -11.26
CA ASP A 99 -23.20 -4.19 -11.74
C ASP A 99 -22.23 -3.64 -10.67
N HIS A 100 -22.47 -3.87 -9.37
CA HIS A 100 -21.63 -3.32 -8.29
C HIS A 100 -21.71 -4.12 -6.98
N PHE A 101 -20.81 -3.84 -6.06
CA PHE A 101 -20.83 -4.37 -4.70
C PHE A 101 -21.31 -3.29 -3.72
N GLU A 102 -22.30 -3.63 -2.90
CA GLU A 102 -22.64 -2.86 -1.71
C GLU A 102 -21.88 -3.45 -0.52
N VAL A 103 -20.95 -2.67 0.03
CA VAL A 103 -20.10 -3.11 1.14
C VAL A 103 -20.35 -2.22 2.34
N ALA A 104 -20.49 -2.84 3.50
CA ALA A 104 -20.69 -2.16 4.77
C ALA A 104 -19.89 -2.84 5.88
N PHE A 105 -19.36 -2.05 6.80
CA PHE A 105 -18.70 -2.53 8.00
C PHE A 105 -18.83 -1.49 9.12
N THR A 106 -18.67 -1.92 10.35
CA THR A 106 -18.68 -1.06 11.53
C THR A 106 -17.24 -0.82 11.98
N LEU A 107 -16.84 0.43 12.11
CA LEU A 107 -15.55 0.82 12.69
C LEU A 107 -15.81 1.74 13.88
N ASP A 108 -15.36 1.36 15.08
CA ASP A 108 -15.67 2.05 16.34
C ASP A 108 -17.15 2.46 16.52
N ASN A 109 -18.06 1.51 16.29
CA ASN A 109 -19.52 1.70 16.37
C ASN A 109 -20.11 2.67 15.32
N GLN A 110 -19.32 3.10 14.34
CA GLN A 110 -19.79 3.87 13.19
C GLN A 110 -19.97 2.96 11.98
N LEU A 111 -21.15 3.02 11.38
CA LEU A 111 -21.45 2.29 10.15
C LEU A 111 -20.80 2.99 8.96
N CYS A 112 -19.85 2.29 8.34
CA CYS A 112 -19.21 2.67 7.09
C CYS A 112 -19.91 1.93 5.94
N LYS A 113 -20.17 2.63 4.84
CA LYS A 113 -20.77 2.06 3.63
C LYS A 113 -20.07 2.60 2.40
N PHE A 114 -19.88 1.75 1.40
CA PHE A 114 -19.50 2.19 0.06
C PHE A 114 -20.11 1.29 -1.00
N THR A 115 -20.18 1.85 -2.21
CA THR A 115 -20.55 1.15 -3.43
C THR A 115 -19.28 1.01 -4.24
N ALA A 116 -18.89 -0.22 -4.55
CA ALA A 116 -17.71 -0.54 -5.34
C ALA A 116 -18.15 -0.91 -6.75
N ASN A 117 -17.59 -0.25 -7.76
CA ASN A 117 -17.88 -0.64 -9.13
C ASN A 117 -17.27 -2.01 -9.43
N ASN A 118 -18.03 -2.85 -10.15
CA ASN A 118 -17.50 -4.13 -10.62
C ASN A 118 -16.68 -3.90 -11.89
N TYR A 119 -15.35 -3.84 -11.75
CA TYR A 119 -14.41 -3.79 -12.89
C TYR A 119 -13.98 -5.19 -13.33
N ALA A 120 -14.93 -6.13 -13.35
CA ALA A 120 -14.75 -7.57 -13.55
C ALA A 120 -13.98 -8.23 -12.39
N ASP A 121 -12.66 -8.27 -12.50
CA ASP A 121 -11.74 -8.88 -11.54
C ASP A 121 -10.95 -7.84 -10.75
N TYR A 122 -11.05 -6.54 -11.06
CA TYR A 122 -10.25 -5.51 -10.38
C TYR A 122 -10.97 -4.87 -9.18
N TYR A 123 -10.23 -4.72 -8.07
CA TYR A 123 -10.69 -3.91 -6.94
C TYR A 123 -10.95 -2.44 -7.32
N ASP A 124 -11.89 -1.82 -6.60
CA ASP A 124 -12.13 -0.38 -6.68
C ASP A 124 -11.28 0.32 -5.61
N ASP A 125 -10.26 1.08 -6.04
CA ASP A 125 -9.33 1.81 -5.16
C ASP A 125 -10.05 2.74 -4.15
N GLN A 126 -11.31 3.13 -4.41
CA GLN A 126 -12.09 3.95 -3.49
C GLN A 126 -12.26 3.32 -2.10
N ILE A 127 -12.21 1.98 -1.98
CA ILE A 127 -12.28 1.33 -0.66
C ILE A 127 -11.11 1.78 0.23
N ILE A 128 -9.89 1.83 -0.31
CA ILE A 128 -8.70 2.19 0.46
C ILE A 128 -8.78 3.66 0.88
N HIS A 129 -9.28 4.54 0.01
CA HIS A 129 -9.52 5.94 0.37
C HIS A 129 -10.52 6.06 1.52
N LEU A 130 -11.67 5.37 1.44
CA LEU A 130 -12.67 5.36 2.52
C LEU A 130 -12.08 4.85 3.83
N ILE A 131 -11.35 3.72 3.81
CA ILE A 131 -10.70 3.16 5.00
C ILE A 131 -9.77 4.19 5.61
N ASN A 132 -8.88 4.79 4.81
CA ASN A 132 -7.92 5.79 5.28
C ASN A 132 -8.59 7.04 5.85
N THR A 133 -9.69 7.52 5.24
CA THR A 133 -10.50 8.60 5.82
C THR A 133 -11.04 8.21 7.19
N LYS A 134 -11.62 7.01 7.32
CA LYS A 134 -12.28 6.57 8.55
C LYS A 134 -11.31 6.32 9.71
N ILE A 135 -10.16 5.72 9.46
CA ILE A 135 -9.12 5.56 10.50
C ILE A 135 -8.54 6.92 10.91
N THR A 136 -8.39 7.87 9.97
CA THR A 136 -7.90 9.23 10.26
C THR A 136 -8.90 10.00 11.14
N GLU A 137 -10.21 9.88 10.85
CA GLU A 137 -11.28 10.45 11.69
C GLU A 137 -11.25 9.91 13.13
N GLN A 138 -10.70 8.72 13.35
CA GLN A 138 -10.51 8.10 14.67
C GLN A 138 -9.18 8.48 15.35
N GLY A 139 -8.38 9.35 14.72
CA GLY A 139 -7.08 9.77 15.25
C GLY A 139 -5.96 8.75 15.05
N ILE A 140 -6.20 7.69 14.27
CA ILE A 140 -5.14 6.77 13.85
C ILE A 140 -4.28 7.50 12.82
N THR A 141 -2.98 7.59 13.08
CA THR A 141 -2.04 8.35 12.23
C THR A 141 -1.46 7.51 11.09
N SER A 142 -1.58 6.19 11.17
CA SER A 142 -1.14 5.26 10.13
C SER A 142 -2.22 5.07 9.07
N GLN A 143 -1.80 4.87 7.82
CA GLN A 143 -2.69 4.67 6.68
C GLN A 143 -2.22 3.49 5.83
N PHE A 144 -3.16 2.85 5.14
CA PHE A 144 -2.85 1.87 4.11
C PHE A 144 -2.40 2.60 2.85
N LEU A 145 -1.12 2.46 2.49
CA LEU A 145 -0.52 3.09 1.32
C LEU A 145 0.01 2.00 0.38
N THR A 146 -0.12 2.20 -0.92
CA THR A 146 0.40 1.27 -1.92
C THR A 146 1.85 1.58 -2.26
N LEU A 147 2.74 0.59 -2.13
CA LEU A 147 4.07 0.66 -2.69
C LEU A 147 4.02 0.60 -4.22
N PRO A 148 4.99 1.20 -4.93
CA PRO A 148 5.07 1.05 -6.38
C PRO A 148 5.38 -0.41 -6.74
N ALA A 149 4.67 -0.97 -7.71
CA ALA A 149 4.85 -2.35 -8.18
C ALA A 149 4.95 -2.40 -9.72
N SER A 150 5.50 -3.50 -10.24
CA SER A 150 5.58 -3.77 -11.69
C SER A 150 4.56 -4.79 -12.19
N ASP A 151 3.67 -5.27 -11.32
CA ASP A 151 2.67 -6.28 -11.64
C ASP A 151 1.26 -5.80 -11.26
N GLN A 152 0.32 -6.73 -11.38
CA GLN A 152 -1.08 -6.54 -10.97
C GLN A 152 -1.28 -6.73 -9.47
N CYS A 153 -0.26 -6.70 -8.61
CA CYS A 153 -0.45 -6.81 -7.17
C CYS A 153 -0.43 -5.43 -6.48
N PHE A 154 -1.29 -5.27 -5.49
CA PHE A 154 -1.22 -4.18 -4.53
C PHE A 154 -0.35 -4.59 -3.34
N PHE A 155 0.78 -3.90 -3.20
CA PHE A 155 1.68 -4.04 -2.06
C PHE A 155 1.32 -2.98 -1.03
N PHE A 156 0.54 -3.35 -0.01
CA PHE A 156 0.11 -2.40 1.01
C PHE A 156 1.13 -2.31 2.14
N VAL A 157 1.34 -1.09 2.62
CA VAL A 157 2.02 -0.78 3.88
C VAL A 157 1.04 -0.11 4.81
N PHE A 158 1.22 -0.28 6.12
CA PHE A 158 0.42 0.42 7.12
C PHE A 158 1.34 1.30 7.98
N VAL A 159 1.52 2.55 7.56
CA VAL A 159 2.50 3.48 8.15
C VAL A 159 1.98 4.91 8.17
N ASN A 160 2.60 5.77 8.98
CA ASN A 160 2.32 7.20 8.93
C ASN A 160 2.70 7.80 7.54
N PRO A 161 1.84 8.61 6.90
CA PRO A 161 2.14 9.24 5.62
C PRO A 161 3.43 10.07 5.58
N ASP A 162 3.84 10.69 6.70
CA ASP A 162 5.11 11.43 6.77
C ASP A 162 6.33 10.50 6.71
N VAL A 163 6.23 9.33 7.36
CA VAL A 163 7.26 8.27 7.29
C VAL A 163 7.37 7.75 5.85
N TYR A 164 6.23 7.51 5.18
CA TYR A 164 6.20 7.13 3.77
C TYR A 164 6.88 8.16 2.86
N ARG A 165 6.51 9.44 3.00
CA ARG A 165 7.13 10.55 2.26
C ARG A 165 8.62 10.68 2.53
N LYS A 166 9.06 10.46 3.78
CA LYS A 166 10.48 10.48 4.15
C LYS A 166 11.22 9.29 3.52
N ALA A 167 10.65 8.10 3.53
CA ALA A 167 11.20 6.92 2.85
C ALA A 167 11.37 7.14 1.34
N GLN A 168 10.40 7.79 0.68
CA GLN A 168 10.55 8.21 -0.73
C GLN A 168 11.70 9.20 -0.93
N LYS A 169 11.81 10.24 -0.09
CA LYS A 169 12.91 11.23 -0.16
C LYS A 169 14.29 10.59 0.06
N LEU A 170 14.37 9.61 0.95
CA LEU A 170 15.58 8.83 1.21
C LEU A 170 15.86 7.75 0.15
N LYS A 171 14.98 7.61 -0.84
CA LYS A 171 15.04 6.61 -1.92
C LYS A 171 14.97 5.16 -1.42
N VAL A 172 14.34 4.95 -0.25
CA VAL A 172 13.94 3.62 0.21
C VAL A 172 12.83 3.10 -0.69
N ILE A 173 11.83 3.94 -0.95
CA ILE A 173 10.69 3.65 -1.82
C ILE A 173 10.89 4.38 -3.15
N PRO A 174 10.72 3.69 -4.30
CA PRO A 174 10.82 4.34 -5.60
C PRO A 174 9.71 5.39 -5.82
N PRO A 175 9.87 6.31 -6.77
CA PRO A 175 8.76 7.14 -7.24
C PRO A 175 7.62 6.27 -7.79
N GLN A 176 6.35 6.66 -7.61
CA GLN A 176 5.18 5.85 -8.03
C GLN A 176 5.21 5.45 -9.51
N LYS A 177 5.70 6.34 -10.38
CA LYS A 177 5.80 6.07 -11.83
C LYS A 177 7.01 5.21 -12.21
N PHE A 178 7.85 4.76 -11.27
CA PHE A 178 9.13 4.10 -11.57
C PHE A 178 8.95 2.89 -12.48
N PHE A 179 8.15 1.92 -12.04
CA PHE A 179 7.92 0.68 -12.80
C PHE A 179 7.12 0.94 -14.07
N LEU A 180 6.14 1.85 -14.03
CA LEU A 180 5.38 2.24 -15.22
C LEU A 180 6.25 2.81 -16.33
N ILE A 181 7.26 3.63 -15.97
CA ILE A 181 8.25 4.15 -16.93
C ILE A 181 9.19 3.05 -17.40
N ARG A 182 9.75 2.28 -16.45
CA ARG A 182 10.77 1.27 -16.71
C ARG A 182 10.26 0.15 -17.61
N ASP A 183 9.04 -0.30 -17.36
CA ASP A 183 8.44 -1.45 -18.04
C ASP A 183 7.65 -1.00 -19.30
N GLY A 184 7.73 0.28 -19.66
CA GLY A 184 7.13 0.83 -20.88
C GLY A 184 5.60 0.93 -20.85
N MET A 185 4.99 0.90 -19.67
CA MET A 185 3.53 0.88 -19.47
C MET A 185 2.86 2.26 -19.50
N ILE A 186 3.62 3.36 -19.65
CA ILE A 186 3.00 4.68 -19.86
C ILE A 186 2.41 4.79 -21.27
N SER A 187 1.14 4.43 -21.39
CA SER A 187 0.24 4.98 -22.41
C SER A 187 -0.45 6.26 -21.87
N GLN A 188 -0.95 7.09 -22.77
CA GLN A 188 -1.36 8.49 -22.52
C GLN A 188 -2.45 8.71 -21.43
N ASN A 189 -3.09 7.66 -20.89
CA ASN A 189 -4.17 7.78 -19.89
C ASN A 189 -3.71 7.79 -18.42
N LEU A 190 -2.43 7.53 -18.14
CA LEU A 190 -1.92 7.41 -16.76
C LEU A 190 -1.83 8.75 -16.01
N ASP A 191 -1.72 9.87 -16.73
CA ASP A 191 -1.65 11.20 -16.10
C ASP A 191 -2.97 11.62 -15.42
N GLN A 192 -4.10 11.05 -15.85
CA GLN A 192 -5.39 11.26 -15.20
C GLN A 192 -5.46 10.58 -13.82
N TYR A 193 -5.01 9.31 -13.74
CA TYR A 193 -5.00 8.52 -12.50
C TYR A 193 -4.14 9.17 -11.41
N LEU A 194 -2.96 9.66 -11.79
CA LEU A 194 -2.02 10.23 -10.83
C LEU A 194 -2.43 11.60 -10.31
N ARG A 195 -3.19 12.39 -11.10
CA ARG A 195 -3.78 13.65 -10.58
C ARG A 195 -4.72 13.38 -9.41
N THR A 196 -5.61 12.40 -9.55
CA THR A 196 -6.57 12.04 -8.48
C THR A 196 -5.85 11.54 -7.23
N PHE A 197 -4.78 10.77 -7.39
CA PHE A 197 -3.97 10.28 -6.26
C PHE A 197 -3.25 11.42 -5.51
N TYR A 198 -2.63 12.38 -6.21
CA TYR A 198 -1.93 13.49 -5.57
C TYR A 198 -2.89 14.52 -4.94
N GLU A 199 -4.04 14.77 -5.55
CA GLU A 199 -5.08 15.64 -4.98
C GLU A 199 -5.65 15.10 -3.64
N ALA A 200 -5.57 13.79 -3.42
CA ALA A 200 -5.95 13.15 -2.15
C ALA A 200 -4.86 13.23 -1.06
N LEU A 201 -3.60 13.47 -1.43
CA LEU A 201 -2.48 13.60 -0.48
C LEU A 201 -2.19 15.04 -0.03
N GLU A 202 -2.74 16.03 -0.74
CA GLU A 202 -2.57 17.47 -0.46
C GLU A 202 -3.71 18.06 0.39
N LYS A 203 -4.72 17.27 0.76
CA LYS A 203 -5.82 17.65 1.67
C LYS A 203 -5.66 17.00 3.03
#